data_AF-A0A679FLA9-F1
#
_entry.id   AF-A0A679FLA9-F1
#
_cell.length_a   1.000
_cell.length_b   1.000
_cell.length_c   1.000
_cell.angle_alpha   90.00
_cell.angle_beta   90.00
_cell.angle_gamma   90.00
#
_symmetry.space_group_name_H-M   'P 1'
#
loop_
_entity.id
_entity.type
_entity.pdbx_description
1 polymer ?
#
loop_
_entity_poly.entity_id
_entity_poly.type
_entity_poly.pdbx_seq_one_letter_code
_entity_poly.pdbx_strand_id
1 'polypeptide(L)' 'MCIDYIGKQKWKIEDDIDEIVGIYLCDVLFFDALNEAIKRQIERDGKTIYEKSPS' A
#
# COMPACT_ATOMS: atom_id res chain seq x y z
N MET A 1 -3.05 -3.42 -3.33
CA MET A 1 -2.56 -3.28 -1.95
C MET A 1 -2.30 -1.82 -1.66
N CYS A 2 -2.86 -1.25 -0.58
CA CYS A 2 -2.62 0.15 -0.21
C CYS A 2 -1.59 0.22 0.92
N ILE A 3 -0.63 1.14 0.80
CA ILE A 3 0.47 1.30 1.75
C ILE A 3 0.51 2.74 2.24
N ASP A 4 0.54 2.91 3.55
CA ASP A 4 0.93 4.15 4.20
C ASP A 4 2.40 4.05 4.62
N TYR A 5 3.25 4.94 4.09
CA TYR A 5 4.70 4.86 4.23
C TYR A 5 5.30 6.21 4.63
N ILE A 6 6.05 6.20 5.74
CA ILE A 6 6.67 7.38 6.33
C ILE A 6 8.16 7.47 5.95
N GLY A 7 8.47 7.35 4.66
CA GLY A 7 9.83 7.52 4.15
C GLY A 7 9.88 8.10 2.73
N LYS A 8 11.09 8.26 2.19
CA LYS A 8 11.31 9.08 0.98
C LYS A 8 11.36 8.29 -0.33
N GLN A 9 11.62 6.99 -0.29
CA GLN A 9 11.87 6.16 -1.49
C GLN A 9 10.70 5.22 -1.75
N LYS A 10 9.63 5.74 -2.35
CA LYS A 10 8.42 4.96 -2.70
C LYS A 10 8.68 3.92 -3.80
N TRP A 11 9.43 4.30 -4.84
CA TRP A 11 9.79 3.41 -5.96
C TRP A 11 10.48 2.13 -5.50
N LYS A 12 11.35 2.23 -4.49
CA LYS A 12 12.06 1.07 -3.95
C LYS A 12 11.12 0.09 -3.25
N ILE A 13 10.04 0.59 -2.64
CA ILE A 13 9.02 -0.26 -2.02
C ILE A 13 8.22 -1.00 -3.09
N GLU A 14 7.88 -0.34 -4.20
CA GLU A 14 7.23 -1.00 -5.33
C GLU A 14 8.12 -2.12 -5.88
N ASP A 15 9.40 -1.83 -6.17
CA ASP A 15 10.36 -2.83 -6.64
C ASP A 15 10.52 -4.01 -5.66
N ASP A 16 10.69 -3.73 -4.36
CA ASP A 16 10.85 -4.76 -3.32
C ASP A 16 9.58 -5.64 -3.22
N ILE A 17 8.39 -5.04 -3.35
CA ILE A 17 7.12 -5.79 -3.34
C ILE A 17 6.98 -6.63 -4.60
N ASP A 18 7.27 -6.08 -5.77
CA ASP A 18 7.18 -6.81 -7.03
C ASP A 18 8.14 -8.00 -7.04
N GLU A 19 9.33 -7.87 -6.46
CA GLU A 19 10.27 -8.99 -6.28
C GLU A 19 9.71 -10.08 -5.35
N ILE A 20 9.10 -9.70 -4.22
CA ILE A 20 8.55 -10.63 -3.22
C ILE A 20 7.29 -11.34 -3.74
N VAL A 21 6.41 -10.59 -4.38
CA VAL A 21 5.10 -11.06 -4.85
C VAL A 21 5.25 -11.81 -6.18
N GLY A 22 6.34 -11.54 -6.92
CA GLY A 22 6.82 -12.35 -8.03
C GLY A 22 5.83 -12.41 -9.20
N ILE A 23 5.26 -13.59 -9.45
CA ILE A 23 4.34 -13.81 -10.59
C ILE A 23 2.91 -13.30 -10.32
N TYR A 24 2.59 -12.94 -9.09
CA TYR A 24 1.27 -12.41 -8.76
C TYR A 24 1.26 -10.92 -9.07
N LEU A 25 0.32 -10.48 -9.90
CA LEU A 25 0.14 -9.06 -10.16
C LEU A 25 -0.47 -8.40 -8.91
N CYS A 26 0.21 -7.44 -8.31
CA CYS A 26 -0.29 -6.66 -7.19
C CYS A 26 -0.24 -5.17 -7.52
N ASP A 27 -1.41 -4.54 -7.66
CA ASP A 27 -1.45 -3.08 -7.80
C ASP A 27 -1.09 -2.43 -6.46
N VAL A 28 0.13 -1.89 -6.35
CA VAL A 28 0.57 -1.13 -5.18
C VAL A 28 0.09 0.31 -5.29
N LEU A 29 -0.61 0.79 -4.26
CA LEU A 29 -1.09 2.16 -4.15
C LEU A 29 -0.54 2.81 -2.88
N PHE A 30 -0.17 4.09 -2.96
CA PHE A 30 0.24 4.86 -1.79
C PHE A 30 -0.93 5.69 -1.26
N PHE A 31 -1.10 5.65 0.08
CA PHE A 31 -2.22 6.28 0.76
C PHE A 31 -2.36 7.79 0.46
N ASP A 32 -1.23 8.49 0.35
CA ASP A 32 -1.18 9.94 0.07
C ASP A 32 -1.45 10.31 -1.40
N ALA A 33 -1.53 9.32 -2.30
CA ALA A 33 -1.84 9.50 -3.72
C ALA A 33 -3.24 8.98 -4.10
N LEU A 34 -4.04 8.55 -3.12
CA LEU A 34 -5.39 8.04 -3.37
C LEU A 34 -6.36 9.17 -3.71
N ASN A 35 -7.27 8.90 -4.64
CA ASN A 35 -8.48 9.70 -4.77
C ASN A 35 -9.52 9.28 -3.71
N GLU A 36 -10.49 10.17 -3.47
CA GLU A 36 -11.54 9.97 -2.45
C GLU A 36 -12.41 8.73 -2.69
N ALA A 37 -12.63 8.34 -3.95
CA ALA A 37 -13.46 7.18 -4.26
C ALA A 37 -12.78 5.86 -3.85
N ILE A 38 -11.49 5.71 -4.17
CA ILE A 38 -10.69 4.55 -3.79
C ILE A 38 -10.50 4.51 -2.27
N LYS A 39 -10.23 5.67 -1.66
CA LYS A 39 -10.09 5.78 -0.21
C LYS A 39 -11.32 5.24 0.52
N ARG A 40 -12.53 5.65 0.10
CA ARG A 40 -13.80 5.15 0.67
C ARG A 40 -14.01 3.65 0.48
N GLN A 41 -13.57 3.09 -0.66
CA GLN A 41 -13.66 1.65 -0.90
C GLN A 41 -12.73 0.88 0.04
N ILE A 42 -11.51 1.37 0.25
CA ILE A 42 -10.55 0.78 1.20
C ILE A 42 -11.07 0.88 2.63
N GLU A 43 -11.63 2.01 3.04
CA GLU A 43 -12.20 2.17 4.38
C GLU A 43 -13.40 1.25 4.62
N ARG A 44 -14.21 0.99 3.58
CA ARG A 44 -15.40 0.14 3.67
C ARG A 44 -15.08 -1.35 3.63
N ASP A 45 -14.27 -1.78 2.67
CA ASP A 45 -14.07 -3.18 2.31
C ASP A 45 -12.65 -3.69 2.58
N GLY A 46 -11.71 -2.78 2.84
CA GLY A 46 -10.31 -3.10 3.05
C GLY A 46 -10.08 -3.87 4.34
N LYS A 47 -8.99 -4.63 4.36
CA LYS A 47 -8.52 -5.35 5.54
C LYS A 47 -7.10 -4.94 5.84
N THR A 48 -6.85 -4.48 7.06
CA THR A 48 -5.49 -4.18 7.53
C THR A 48 -4.69 -5.48 7.64
N ILE A 49 -3.61 -5.57 6.88
CA ILE A 49 -2.70 -6.74 6.87
C ILE A 49 -1.54 -6.52 7.82
N TYR A 50 -1.13 -5.27 8.00
CA TYR A 50 -0.06 -4.85 8.90
C TYR A 50 -0.34 -3.43 9.40
N GLU A 51 -0.09 -3.21 10.68
CA GLU A 51 -0.10 -1.89 11.30
C GLU A 51 1.13 -1.80 12.21
N LYS A 52 1.94 -0.76 12.03
CA LYS A 52 3.10 -0.54 12.90
C LYS A 52 2.58 -0.16 14.28
N SER A 53 2.98 -0.90 15.32
CA SER A 53 2.61 -0.54 16.70
C SER A 53 3.09 0.88 17.03
N PRO A 54 2.27 1.69 17.72
CA PRO A 54 2.71 2.98 18.23
C PRO A 54 3.92 2.74 19.16
N SER A 55 5.03 3.40 18.86
CA SER A 55 6.25 3.41 19.70
C SER A 55 6.14 4.39 20.85
#